data_AF-A0A1G6EJK4-F1
#
_entry.id   AF-A0A1G6EJK4-F1
#
_cell.length_a   1.000
_cell.length_b   1.000
_cell.length_c   1.000
_cell.angle_alpha   90.00
_cell.angle_beta   90.00
_cell.angle_gamma   90.00
#
_symmetry.space_group_name_H-M   'P 1'
#
loop_
_entity.id
_entity.type
_entity.pdbx_description
1 polymer ?
#
loop_
_entity_poly.entity_id
_entity_poly.type
_entity_poly.pdbx_seq_one_letter_code
_entity_poly.pdbx_strand_id
1 'polypeptide(L)' 'MAKKPTHYKLTVNRPVEVANTWLRPGARYQVKAALHDAIRETAPDAIASADPVYAR' A
#
# COMPACT_ATOMS: atom_id res chain seq x y z
N MET A 1 10.32 -19.87 -8.78
CA MET A 1 10.58 -18.82 -7.77
C MET A 1 9.45 -17.81 -7.85
N ALA A 2 8.64 -17.65 -6.80
CA ALA A 2 7.63 -16.60 -6.79
C ALA A 2 8.34 -15.24 -6.75
N LYS A 3 8.27 -14.44 -7.82
CA LYS A 3 8.78 -13.07 -7.82
C LYS A 3 8.04 -12.33 -6.69
N LYS A 4 8.75 -11.88 -5.66
CA LYS A 4 8.15 -11.00 -4.65
C LYS A 4 7.76 -9.69 -5.34
N PRO A 5 6.53 -9.19 -5.19
CA PRO A 5 6.14 -7.91 -5.75
C PRO A 5 7.00 -6.80 -5.14
N THR A 6 7.53 -5.94 -6.00
CA THR A 6 8.41 -4.84 -5.58
C THR A 6 7.57 -3.62 -5.14
N HIS A 7 6.40 -3.46 -5.76
CA HIS A 7 5.46 -2.40 -5.47
C HIS A 7 4.04 -2.96 -5.35
N TYR A 8 3.14 -2.19 -4.75
CA TYR A 8 1.71 -2.44 -4.69
C TYR A 8 0.96 -1.20 -5.14
N LYS A 9 -0.11 -1.38 -5.92
CA LYS A 9 -1.12 -0.35 -6.13
C LYS A 9 -2.07 -0.39 -4.95
N LEU A 10 -1.94 0.58 -4.07
CA LEU A 10 -2.70 0.71 -2.84
C LEU A 10 -3.79 1.77 -3.01
N THR A 11 -5.00 1.42 -2.62
CA THR A 11 -6.09 2.38 -2.41
C THR A 11 -6.49 2.33 -0.95
N VAL A 12 -6.62 3.49 -0.30
CA VAL A 12 -7.09 3.58 1.08
C VAL A 12 -8.53 4.07 1.14
N ASN A 13 -9.32 3.59 2.10
CA ASN A 13 -10.72 4.00 2.32
C ASN A 13 -10.84 5.22 3.25
N ARG A 14 -9.82 5.48 4.05
CA ARG A 14 -9.75 6.55 5.05
C ARG A 14 -8.37 7.23 5.00
N PRO A 15 -8.24 8.48 5.44
CA PRO A 15 -6.93 9.12 5.54
C PRO A 15 -6.04 8.35 6.50
N VAL A 16 -4.82 8.04 6.08
CA VAL A 16 -3.81 7.39 6.93
C VAL A 16 -2.46 8.01 6.66
N GLU A 17 -1.71 8.27 7.71
CA GLU A 17 -0.32 8.71 7.63
C GLU A 17 0.58 7.56 8.10
N VAL A 18 1.46 7.08 7.22
CA VAL A 18 2.43 6.03 7.55
C VAL A 18 3.78 6.42 6.96
N ALA A 19 4.84 6.30 7.76
CA ALA A 19 6.22 6.63 7.36
C ALA A 19 6.33 8.01 6.68
N ASN A 20 5.74 9.04 7.31
CA ASN A 20 5.69 10.42 6.81
C ASN A 20 5.00 10.58 5.44
N THR A 21 4.21 9.59 5.02
CA THR A 21 3.43 9.63 3.78
C THR A 21 1.96 9.73 4.12
N TRP A 22 1.32 10.81 3.66
CA TRP A 22 -0.12 10.99 3.80
C TRP A 22 -0.85 10.33 2.63
N LEU A 23 -1.64 9.30 2.93
CA LEU A 23 -2.49 8.60 1.97
C LEU A 23 -3.92 9.12 2.09
N ARG A 24 -4.46 9.64 0.98
CA ARG A 24 -5.81 10.19 0.92
C ARG A 24 -6.81 9.10 0.53
N PRO A 25 -8.01 9.08 1.14
CA PRO A 25 -9.04 8.12 0.79
C PRO A 25 -9.43 8.25 -0.69
N GLY A 26 -9.64 7.12 -1.36
CA GLY A 26 -10.07 7.04 -2.76
C GLY A 26 -8.98 7.32 -3.80
N ALA A 27 -7.79 7.78 -3.40
CA ALA A 27 -6.67 7.92 -4.31
C ALA A 27 -5.92 6.59 -4.47
N ARG A 28 -5.43 6.34 -5.69
CA ARG A 28 -4.61 5.16 -6.01
C ARG A 28 -3.14 5.54 -5.93
N TYR A 29 -2.40 4.86 -5.06
CA TYR A 29 -0.98 5.07 -4.83
C TYR A 29 -0.18 3.86 -5.29
N GLN A 30 1.02 4.08 -5.82
CA GLN A 30 1.99 3.00 -5.99
C GLN A 30 2.99 3.06 -4.85
N VAL A 31 2.90 2.12 -3.92
CA VAL A 31 3.75 2.05 -2.73
C VAL A 31 4.73 0.89 -2.84
N LYS A 32 5.88 0.98 -2.17
CA LYS A 32 6.81 -0.15 -2.05
C LYS A 32 6.20 -1.24 -1.17
N ALA A 33 6.63 -2.48 -1.37
CA ALA A 33 6.22 -3.61 -0.52
C ALA A 33 6.41 -3.35 0.98
N ALA A 34 7.51 -2.72 1.38
CA ALA A 34 7.78 -2.37 2.77
C ALA A 34 6.76 -1.37 3.35
N LEU A 35 6.30 -0.40 2.54
CA LEU A 35 5.30 0.57 3.00
C LEU A 35 3.92 -0.08 3.10
N HIS A 36 3.57 -0.96 2.16
CA HIS A 36 2.35 -1.75 2.26
C HIS A 36 2.32 -2.61 3.54
N ASP A 37 3.42 -3.28 3.87
CA ASP A 37 3.53 -4.07 5.11
C ASP A 37 3.34 -3.19 6.34
N ALA A 38 4.03 -2.05 6.42
CA ALA A 38 3.88 -1.10 7.53
C ALA A 38 2.44 -0.60 7.70
N ILE A 39 1.73 -0.32 6.59
CA ILE A 39 0.31 0.09 6.64
C ILE A 39 -0.55 -1.08 7.10
N ARG A 40 -0.27 -2.30 6.66
CA ARG A 40 -1.01 -3.50 7.06
C ARG A 40 -0.82 -3.82 8.55
N GLU A 41 0.36 -3.55 9.12
CA GLU A 41 0.63 -3.74 10.54
C GLU A 41 0.01 -2.64 11.41
N THR A 42 0.02 -1.39 10.93
CA THR A 42 -0.44 -0.24 11.72
C THR A 42 -1.93 0.02 11.59
N ALA A 43 -2.47 -0.11 10.38
CA ALA A 43 -3.84 0.26 10.03
C ALA A 43 -4.36 -0.61 8.85
N PRO A 44 -4.54 -1.92 9.04
CA PRO A 44 -5.02 -2.82 7.99
C PRO A 44 -6.41 -2.41 7.47
N ASP A 45 -7.29 -1.93 8.35
CA ASP A 45 -8.63 -1.44 7.98
C ASP A 45 -8.63 -0.22 7.06
N ALA A 46 -7.49 0.50 6.96
CA ALA A 46 -7.36 1.62 6.03
C ALA A 46 -7.17 1.15 4.58
N ILE A 47 -6.73 -0.09 4.35
CA ILE A 47 -6.45 -0.63 3.03
C ILE A 47 -7.76 -1.06 2.38
N ALA A 48 -8.22 -0.30 1.38
CA ALA A 48 -9.39 -0.67 0.58
C ALA A 48 -9.06 -1.73 -0.47
N SER A 49 -7.90 -1.61 -1.11
CA SER A 49 -7.44 -2.53 -2.14
C SER A 49 -5.92 -2.46 -2.30
N ALA A 50 -5.29 -3.61 -2.56
CA ALA A 50 -3.85 -3.73 -2.76
C ALA A 50 -3.53 -4.72 -3.88
N ASP A 51 -3.15 -4.20 -5.06
CA ASP A 51 -2.77 -5.02 -6.21
C ASP A 51 -1.23 -5.12 -6.30
N PRO A 52 -0.64 -6.33 -6.30
CA PRO A 52 0.80 -6.50 -6.43
C PRO A 52 1.29 -6.11 -7.83
N VAL A 53 2.35 -5.30 -7.88
CA VAL A 53 3.04 -4.91 -9.11
C VAL A 53 4.40 -5.59 -9.16
N TYR A 54 4.54 -6.47 -10.15
CA TYR A 54 5.79 -7.16 -10.43
C TYR A 54 6.62 -6.32 -11.41
N ALA A 55 7.87 -6.03 -11.06
CA ALA A 55 8.81 -5.49 -12.03
C ALA A 55 9.03 -6.54 -13.14
N ARG A 56 8.81 -6.12 -14.39
CA ARG A 56 8.92 -6.97 -15.59
C ARG A 56 10.33 -7.51 -15.71
#